data_AF-A0A135VVW0-F1
#
_entry.id   AF-A0A135VVW0-F1
#
_cell.length_a   1.000
_cell.length_b   1.000
_cell.length_c   1.000
_cell.angle_alpha   90.00
_cell.angle_beta   90.00
_cell.angle_gamma   90.00
#
_symmetry.space_group_name_H-M   'P 1'
#
loop_
_entity.id
_entity.type
_entity.pdbx_description
1 polymer ?
#
loop_
_entity_poly.entity_id
_entity_poly.type
_entity_poly.pdbx_seq_one_letter_code
_entity_poly.pdbx_strand_id
1 'polypeptide(L)'
;MKTLSRKPFLLMLKDESGEVNAVKLDPDLVNSDNAIIVLDEVNDACWAWVGRNVSMPTRMHALRIARGLQKSGYQVGITTIGLAASRFVEMMEKDDSNQEVADNIVEFRSVLEGRWSFDDGVLAYKGEPKTTEPIAGAPKKKILPEPEPTRPTLKPTPEPIVEVPKPKPEPTPTVIAETVEDAPPPAPSVSLAEKKMAYLMLSVTRNSDLVYTERFERGGKSGLKIESPGVMVLEAVLDGNELTITPGDFGDSDIARKIKSEYEGLASKL
;
A
#
# COMPACT_ATOMS: atom_id res chain seq x y z
N MET A 1 -32.30 21.16 -9.45
CA MET A 1 -31.59 21.54 -8.20
C MET A 1 -30.34 22.29 -8.60
N LYS A 2 -30.17 23.55 -8.14
CA LYS A 2 -28.93 24.29 -8.37
C LYS A 2 -27.86 23.70 -7.46
N THR A 3 -26.95 22.93 -8.02
CA THR A 3 -25.70 22.55 -7.34
C THR A 3 -24.93 23.83 -7.06
N LEU A 4 -24.89 24.24 -5.79
CA LEU A 4 -23.93 25.23 -5.32
C LEU A 4 -22.56 24.66 -5.67
N SER A 5 -21.91 25.25 -6.68
CA SER A 5 -20.56 24.89 -7.12
C SER A 5 -19.60 25.23 -5.99
N ARG A 6 -19.43 24.30 -5.05
CA ARG A 6 -18.38 24.38 -4.03
C ARG A 6 -17.04 24.14 -4.73
N LYS A 7 -16.02 24.89 -4.34
CA LYS A 7 -14.66 24.71 -4.85
C LYS A 7 -14.18 23.29 -4.46
N PRO A 8 -13.61 22.51 -5.40
CA PRO A 8 -13.04 21.22 -5.05
C PRO A 8 -11.74 21.43 -4.26
N PHE A 9 -11.57 20.65 -3.20
CA PHE A 9 -10.38 20.70 -2.36
C PHE A 9 -9.60 19.37 -2.41
N LEU A 10 -8.33 19.48 -2.05
CA LEU A 10 -7.42 18.38 -1.80
C LEU A 10 -7.03 18.44 -0.32
N LEU A 11 -7.19 17.33 0.41
CA LEU A 11 -6.82 17.22 1.82
C LEU A 11 -5.86 16.06 2.00
N MET A 12 -4.73 16.33 2.66
CA MET A 12 -3.75 15.32 3.03
C MET A 12 -3.87 14.98 4.52
N LEU A 13 -3.92 13.69 4.82
CA LEU A 13 -3.98 13.14 6.15
C LEU A 13 -2.78 12.21 6.35
N LYS A 14 -2.12 12.33 7.50
CA LYS A 14 -1.02 11.45 7.89
C LYS A 14 -1.50 10.51 8.97
N ASP A 15 -1.27 9.21 8.81
CA ASP A 15 -1.50 8.22 9.87
C ASP A 15 -0.28 8.19 10.79
N GLU A 16 -0.50 8.55 12.06
CA GLU A 16 0.49 8.48 13.13
C GLU A 16 0.01 7.47 14.17
N SER A 17 0.37 6.20 13.95
CA SER A 17 0.16 5.10 14.91
C SER A 17 -1.31 4.83 15.28
N GLY A 18 -2.25 4.97 14.34
CA GLY A 18 -3.66 4.69 14.62
C GLY A 18 -4.55 5.92 14.65
N GLU A 19 -3.97 7.12 14.54
CA GLU A 19 -4.70 8.38 14.46
C GLU A 19 -4.36 9.08 13.15
N VAL A 20 -5.39 9.59 12.45
CA VAL A 20 -5.19 10.35 11.21
C VAL A 20 -5.27 11.84 11.50
N ASN A 21 -4.21 12.56 11.17
CA ASN A 21 -4.10 14.00 11.39
C ASN A 21 -4.07 14.73 10.05
N ALA A 22 -4.85 15.81 9.94
CA ALA A 22 -4.79 16.69 8.78
C ALA A 22 -3.47 17.44 8.77
N VAL A 23 -2.74 17.31 7.66
CA VAL A 23 -1.45 17.96 7.45
C VAL A 23 -1.52 18.85 6.23
N LYS A 24 -0.65 19.86 6.20
CA LYS A 24 -0.49 20.68 5.00
C LYS A 24 -0.01 19.78 3.86
N LEU A 25 -0.58 19.98 2.67
CA LEU A 25 -0.16 19.28 1.46
C LEU A 25 1.33 19.51 1.21
N ASP A 26 2.12 18.45 1.40
CA ASP A 26 3.57 18.47 1.26
C ASP A 26 4.03 17.17 0.57
N PRO A 27 4.57 17.26 -0.66
CA PRO A 27 5.11 16.10 -1.36
C PRO A 27 6.21 15.35 -0.60
N ASP A 28 6.96 16.04 0.26
CA ASP A 28 8.09 15.45 1.01
C ASP A 28 7.61 14.43 2.06
N LEU A 29 6.33 14.48 2.44
CA LEU A 29 5.72 13.51 3.34
C LEU A 29 5.46 12.16 2.66
N VAL A 30 5.44 12.11 1.33
CA VAL A 30 5.27 10.88 0.53
C VAL A 30 6.61 10.16 0.40
N ASN A 31 7.00 9.52 1.49
CA ASN A 31 8.25 8.77 1.61
C ASN A 31 8.02 7.35 2.15
N SER A 32 9.10 6.60 2.31
CA SER A 32 9.04 5.19 2.69
C SER A 32 8.63 4.93 4.13
N ASP A 33 8.68 5.93 5.01
CA ASP A 33 8.42 5.75 6.44
C ASP A 33 6.98 6.13 6.83
N ASN A 34 6.26 6.83 5.95
CA ASN A 34 4.94 7.38 6.22
C ASN A 34 3.81 6.61 5.52
N ALA A 35 2.63 6.61 6.15
CA ALA A 35 1.37 6.27 5.52
C ALA A 35 0.51 7.54 5.39
N ILE A 36 0.11 7.85 4.16
CA ILE A 36 -0.58 9.10 3.81
C ILE A 36 -1.88 8.77 3.09
N ILE A 37 -2.94 9.48 3.44
CA ILE A 37 -4.24 9.39 2.77
C ILE A 37 -4.52 10.77 2.18
N VAL A 38 -4.86 10.83 0.90
CA VAL A 38 -5.21 12.09 0.23
C VAL A 38 -6.62 11.99 -0.32
N LEU A 39 -7.49 12.88 0.14
CA LEU A 39 -8.85 13.04 -0.36
C LEU A 39 -8.83 14.09 -1.46
N ASP A 40 -9.08 13.68 -2.69
CA ASP A 40 -8.97 14.50 -3.90
C ASP A 40 -10.34 14.67 -4.56
N GLU A 41 -10.99 15.80 -4.27
CA GLU A 41 -12.26 16.16 -4.92
C GLU A 41 -12.05 16.72 -6.32
N VAL A 42 -10.82 17.00 -6.75
CA VAL A 42 -10.52 17.51 -8.10
C VAL A 42 -10.53 16.38 -9.11
N ASN A 43 -9.90 15.26 -8.77
CA ASN A 43 -9.85 14.05 -9.62
C ASN A 43 -10.83 12.95 -9.19
N ASP A 44 -11.68 13.25 -8.20
CA ASP A 44 -12.68 12.32 -7.67
C ASP A 44 -12.09 11.01 -7.12
N ALA A 45 -10.96 11.13 -6.43
CA ALA A 45 -10.16 10.00 -5.98
C ALA A 45 -9.79 10.09 -4.49
N CYS A 46 -9.73 8.93 -3.83
CA CYS A 46 -9.14 8.75 -2.52
C CYS A 46 -7.85 7.96 -2.71
N TRP A 47 -6.73 8.63 -2.53
CA TRP A 47 -5.40 8.06 -2.69
C TRP A 47 -4.90 7.55 -1.33
N ALA A 48 -4.45 6.30 -1.26
CA ALA A 48 -3.83 5.74 -0.08
C ALA A 48 -2.39 5.34 -0.40
N TRP A 49 -1.42 6.10 0.12
CA TRP A 49 0.00 5.83 0.00
C TRP A 49 0.51 5.10 1.25
N VAL A 50 1.23 4.00 1.03
CA VAL A 50 1.90 3.25 2.09
C VAL A 50 3.38 3.06 1.73
N GLY A 51 4.26 3.68 2.51
CA GLY A 51 5.70 3.57 2.34
C GLY A 51 6.26 2.18 2.66
N ARG A 52 7.45 1.88 2.13
CA ARG A 52 8.13 0.58 2.23
C ARG A 52 8.47 0.16 3.66
N ASN A 53 8.77 1.09 4.55
CA ASN A 53 9.16 0.82 5.93
C ASN A 53 7.98 0.90 6.91
N VAL A 54 6.79 1.23 6.42
CA VAL A 54 5.58 1.28 7.25
C VAL A 54 5.26 -0.12 7.78
N SER A 55 4.95 -0.18 9.07
CA SER A 55 4.57 -1.42 9.74
C SER A 55 3.24 -1.96 9.17
N MET A 56 3.08 -3.29 9.15
CA MET A 56 1.80 -3.92 8.75
C MET A 56 0.57 -3.36 9.49
N PRO A 57 0.60 -3.17 10.83
CA PRO A 57 -0.52 -2.57 11.55
C PRO A 57 -0.89 -1.18 11.01
N THR A 58 0.11 -0.31 10.83
CA THR A 58 -0.10 1.06 10.31
C THR A 58 -0.62 1.04 8.88
N ARG A 59 -0.08 0.17 8.01
CA ARG A 59 -0.59 -0.04 6.65
C ARG A 59 -2.07 -0.42 6.65
N MET A 60 -2.44 -1.42 7.44
CA MET A 60 -3.82 -1.91 7.49
C MET A 60 -4.78 -0.88 8.08
N HIS A 61 -4.32 -0.15 9.10
CA HIS A 61 -5.06 0.95 9.69
C HIS A 61 -5.31 2.06 8.68
N ALA A 62 -4.26 2.57 8.01
CA ALA A 62 -4.37 3.60 6.99
C ALA A 62 -5.34 3.19 5.87
N LEU A 63 -5.26 1.96 5.35
CA LEU A 63 -6.16 1.48 4.29
C LEU A 63 -7.62 1.38 4.77
N ARG A 64 -7.84 0.91 6.00
CA ARG A 64 -9.18 0.84 6.59
C ARG A 64 -9.78 2.23 6.76
N ILE A 65 -9.01 3.17 7.31
CA ILE A 65 -9.44 4.55 7.50
C ILE A 65 -9.70 5.20 6.14
N ALA A 66 -8.81 5.05 5.16
CA ALA A 66 -8.98 5.62 3.82
C ALA A 66 -10.28 5.16 3.15
N ARG A 67 -10.63 3.87 3.26
CA ARG A 67 -11.92 3.34 2.77
C ARG A 67 -13.12 3.88 3.55
N GLY A 68 -12.97 4.11 4.86
CA GLY A 68 -14.00 4.76 5.68
C GLY A 68 -14.22 6.22 5.26
N LEU A 69 -13.13 6.96 5.07
CA LEU A 69 -13.12 8.37 4.67
C LEU A 69 -13.61 8.56 3.24
N GLN A 70 -13.37 7.61 2.33
CA GLN A 70 -13.96 7.64 0.99
C GLN A 70 -15.49 7.70 1.05
N LYS A 71 -16.12 7.03 2.02
CA LYS A 71 -17.59 6.97 2.14
C LYS A 71 -18.16 8.11 2.98
N SER A 72 -17.46 8.51 4.04
CA SER A 72 -17.96 9.45 5.05
C SER A 72 -17.40 10.86 4.90
N GLY A 73 -16.31 11.02 4.15
CA GLY A 73 -15.49 12.22 4.13
C GLY A 73 -14.73 12.45 5.42
N TYR A 74 -13.92 13.51 5.43
CA TYR A 74 -13.23 14.03 6.61
C TYR A 74 -13.67 15.47 6.86
N GLN A 75 -13.99 15.80 8.12
CA GLN A 75 -14.44 17.14 8.49
C GLN A 75 -13.27 18.03 8.88
N VAL A 76 -13.09 19.14 8.16
CA VAL A 76 -12.16 20.23 8.51
C VAL A 76 -13.00 21.48 8.77
N GLY A 77 -13.06 21.91 10.03
CA GLY A 77 -13.93 23.00 10.46
C GLY A 77 -15.40 22.70 10.17
N ILE A 78 -16.01 23.47 9.26
CA ILE A 78 -17.41 23.30 8.83
C ILE A 78 -17.54 22.52 7.50
N THR A 79 -16.42 22.16 6.87
CA THR A 79 -16.41 21.59 5.52
C THR A 79 -16.06 20.10 5.57
N THR A 80 -16.88 19.26 4.94
CA THR A 80 -16.59 17.84 4.76
C THR A 80 -15.99 17.58 3.38
N ILE A 81 -14.76 17.05 3.36
CA ILE A 81 -13.97 16.76 2.17
C ILE A 81 -13.99 15.26 1.88
N GLY A 82 -14.05 14.87 0.60
CA GLY A 82 -13.90 13.48 0.19
C GLY A 82 -15.20 12.70 0.05
N LEU A 83 -16.36 13.31 0.33
CA LEU A 83 -17.68 12.72 0.04
C LEU A 83 -17.92 12.47 -1.45
N ALA A 84 -17.21 13.20 -2.32
CA ALA A 84 -17.30 13.01 -3.75
C ALA A 84 -16.53 11.76 -4.22
N ALA A 85 -15.39 11.46 -3.59
CA ALA A 85 -14.36 10.54 -4.10
C ALA A 85 -14.90 9.14 -4.43
N SER A 86 -15.20 8.90 -5.70
CA SER A 86 -15.71 7.61 -6.18
C SER A 86 -14.60 6.57 -6.40
N ARG A 87 -13.40 7.00 -6.82
CA ARG A 87 -12.26 6.13 -7.08
C ARG A 87 -11.43 5.94 -5.82
N PHE A 88 -11.09 4.70 -5.47
CA PHE A 88 -10.12 4.39 -4.43
C PHE A 88 -8.85 3.84 -5.08
N VAL A 89 -7.71 4.45 -4.79
CA VAL A 89 -6.42 4.05 -5.37
C VAL A 89 -5.47 3.67 -4.24
N GLU A 90 -5.16 2.39 -4.16
CA GLU A 90 -4.19 1.84 -3.22
C GLU A 90 -2.81 1.82 -3.86
N MET A 91 -1.84 2.45 -3.20
CA MET A 91 -0.46 2.55 -3.67
C MET A 91 0.49 2.06 -2.58
N MET A 92 1.14 0.95 -2.86
CA MET A 92 2.09 0.34 -1.96
C MET A 92 3.47 0.44 -2.57
N GLU A 93 4.37 1.17 -1.91
CA GLU A 93 5.73 1.36 -2.41
C GLU A 93 6.54 0.06 -2.46
N LYS A 94 6.13 -0.96 -1.71
CA LYS A 94 6.70 -2.32 -1.81
C LYS A 94 6.38 -3.02 -3.12
N ASP A 95 5.24 -2.68 -3.71
CA ASP A 95 4.71 -3.31 -4.92
C ASP A 95 4.95 -2.41 -6.16
N ASP A 96 5.94 -1.51 -6.09
CA ASP A 96 6.38 -0.62 -7.18
C ASP A 96 6.87 -1.39 -8.42
N SER A 97 7.21 -2.66 -8.27
CA SER A 97 7.51 -3.57 -9.38
C SER A 97 6.29 -3.91 -10.25
N ASN A 98 5.07 -3.70 -9.77
CA ASN A 98 3.86 -3.85 -10.57
C ASN A 98 3.60 -2.57 -11.37
N GLN A 99 3.47 -2.70 -12.69
CA GLN A 99 3.26 -1.58 -13.60
C GLN A 99 2.04 -0.72 -13.20
N GLU A 100 0.93 -1.33 -12.78
CA GLU A 100 -0.28 -0.60 -12.40
C GLU A 100 -0.06 0.27 -11.15
N VAL A 101 0.67 -0.26 -10.16
CA VAL A 101 1.01 0.48 -8.94
C VAL A 101 2.00 1.60 -9.28
N ALA A 102 3.01 1.32 -10.10
CA ALA A 102 3.97 2.33 -10.56
C ALA A 102 3.29 3.50 -11.28
N ASP A 103 2.35 3.21 -12.19
CA ASP A 103 1.60 4.22 -12.93
C ASP A 103 0.72 5.07 -11.99
N ASN A 104 0.03 4.44 -11.03
CA ASN A 104 -0.74 5.14 -10.01
C ASN A 104 0.14 6.05 -9.13
N ILE A 105 1.35 5.61 -8.78
CA ILE A 105 2.31 6.41 -7.99
C ILE A 105 2.76 7.65 -8.78
N VAL A 106 3.02 7.50 -10.08
CA VAL A 106 3.39 8.63 -10.96
C VAL A 106 2.21 9.60 -11.10
N GLU A 107 0.99 9.09 -11.30
CA GLU A 107 -0.25 9.89 -11.34
C GLU A 107 -0.41 10.68 -10.04
N PHE A 108 -0.29 10.01 -8.90
CA PHE A 108 -0.41 10.62 -7.58
C PHE A 108 0.63 11.72 -7.32
N ARG A 109 1.90 11.48 -7.64
CA ARG A 109 2.96 12.50 -7.48
C ARG A 109 2.70 13.73 -8.35
N SER A 110 2.23 13.54 -9.59
CA SER A 110 1.84 14.63 -10.48
C SER A 110 0.71 15.49 -9.91
N VAL A 111 -0.26 14.88 -9.22
CA VAL A 111 -1.32 15.62 -8.52
C VAL A 111 -0.74 16.50 -7.41
N LEU A 112 0.20 15.98 -6.62
CA LEU A 112 0.82 16.71 -5.51
C LEU A 112 1.72 17.86 -5.96
N GLU A 113 2.41 17.73 -7.09
CA GLU A 113 3.28 18.76 -7.68
C GLU A 113 2.52 19.98 -8.24
N GLY A 114 1.19 19.94 -8.24
CA GLY A 114 0.34 21.05 -8.66
C GLY A 114 0.62 22.37 -7.90
N ARG A 115 0.29 23.50 -8.54
CA ARG A 115 0.30 24.80 -7.86
C ARG A 115 -0.95 24.95 -6.99
N TRP A 116 -0.80 24.65 -5.71
CA TRP A 116 -1.88 24.69 -4.73
C TRP A 116 -1.88 26.00 -3.92
N SER A 117 -3.07 26.56 -3.73
CA SER A 117 -3.34 27.58 -2.71
C SER A 117 -3.99 26.91 -1.51
N PHE A 118 -3.87 27.50 -0.33
CA PHE A 118 -4.32 26.89 0.92
C PHE A 118 -5.39 27.72 1.59
N ASP A 119 -6.48 27.06 1.99
CA ASP A 119 -7.51 27.57 2.89
C ASP A 119 -7.35 26.87 4.26
N ASP A 120 -7.59 27.58 5.35
CA ASP A 120 -7.42 27.08 6.73
C ASP A 120 -6.06 26.40 7.03
N GLY A 121 -5.03 26.68 6.22
CA GLY A 121 -3.68 26.14 6.34
C GLY A 121 -3.50 24.70 5.84
N VAL A 122 -4.56 23.88 5.76
CA VAL A 122 -4.49 22.45 5.37
C VAL A 122 -5.28 22.09 4.12
N LEU A 123 -6.30 22.87 3.73
CA LEU A 123 -7.13 22.59 2.57
C LEU A 123 -6.49 23.16 1.32
N ALA A 124 -5.99 22.30 0.44
CA ALA A 124 -5.41 22.73 -0.83
C ALA A 124 -6.49 22.90 -1.91
N TYR A 125 -6.42 23.97 -2.69
CA TYR A 125 -7.28 24.19 -3.87
C TYR A 125 -6.47 24.77 -5.02
N LYS A 126 -6.87 24.47 -6.27
CA LYS A 126 -6.27 25.10 -7.44
C LYS A 126 -6.73 26.57 -7.47
N GLY A 127 -5.84 27.47 -7.09
CA GLY A 127 -6.08 28.90 -7.26
C GLY A 127 -6.20 29.19 -8.75
N GLU A 128 -7.26 29.89 -9.17
CA GLU A 128 -7.22 30.56 -10.46
C GLU A 128 -5.98 31.48 -10.45
N PRO A 129 -5.17 31.49 -11.52
CA PRO A 129 -4.09 32.45 -11.60
C PRO A 129 -4.73 33.81 -11.43
N LYS A 130 -4.46 34.48 -10.29
CA LYS A 130 -4.81 35.88 -10.14
C LYS A 130 -4.09 36.57 -11.27
N THR A 131 -4.82 36.85 -12.36
CA THR A 131 -4.44 37.83 -13.35
C THR A 131 -4.35 39.12 -12.55
N THR A 132 -3.18 39.39 -12.00
CA THR A 132 -2.83 40.74 -11.59
C THR A 132 -2.88 41.50 -12.90
N GLU A 133 -4.02 42.13 -13.19
CA GLU A 133 -4.06 43.21 -14.13
C GLU A 133 -2.90 44.12 -13.74
N PRO A 134 -1.92 44.34 -14.65
CA PRO A 134 -0.77 45.14 -14.31
C PRO A 134 -1.29 46.51 -13.90
N ILE A 135 -1.05 46.87 -12.64
CA ILE A 135 -1.26 48.22 -12.14
C ILE A 135 -0.48 49.14 -13.07
N ALA A 136 -1.19 49.97 -13.82
CA ALA A 136 -0.60 50.96 -14.70
C ALA A 136 0.34 51.87 -13.87
N GLY A 137 1.65 51.72 -14.06
CA GLY A 137 2.64 52.59 -13.41
C GLY A 137 3.95 51.96 -12.91
N ALA A 138 4.15 50.64 -13.02
CA ALA A 138 5.43 50.05 -12.61
C ALA A 138 6.57 50.35 -13.63
N PRO A 139 7.79 50.71 -13.19
CA PRO A 139 8.88 51.11 -14.08
C PRO A 139 9.35 49.96 -14.97
N LYS A 140 9.47 50.22 -16.28
CA LYS A 140 9.98 49.28 -17.28
C LYS A 140 11.38 48.78 -16.90
N LYS A 141 11.47 47.51 -16.45
CA LYS A 141 12.75 46.80 -16.32
C LYS A 141 13.31 46.57 -17.74
N LYS A 142 14.55 47.00 -17.96
CA LYS A 142 15.30 46.81 -19.21
C LYS A 142 15.31 45.33 -19.60
N ILE A 143 14.81 45.07 -20.80
CA ILE A 143 14.92 43.80 -21.52
C ILE A 143 16.40 43.65 -21.94
N LEU A 144 17.06 42.60 -21.48
CA LEU A 144 18.32 42.14 -22.07
C LEU A 144 18.02 41.41 -23.39
N PRO A 145 18.86 41.57 -24.42
CA PRO A 145 18.63 41.01 -25.74
C PRO A 145 18.70 39.48 -25.74
N GLU A 146 17.79 38.94 -26.54
CA GLU A 146 17.55 37.54 -26.90
C GLU A 146 18.79 36.90 -27.57
N PRO A 147 19.25 35.72 -27.12
CA PRO A 147 20.25 34.96 -27.85
C PRO A 147 19.61 34.24 -29.06
N GLU A 148 20.32 34.32 -30.19
CA GLU A 148 19.97 33.80 -31.51
C GLU A 148 19.56 32.31 -31.54
N PRO A 149 18.77 31.90 -32.56
CA PRO A 149 18.24 30.54 -32.69
C PRO A 149 19.32 29.56 -33.16
N THR A 150 19.73 28.65 -32.28
CA THR A 150 20.53 27.47 -32.66
C THR A 150 19.72 26.53 -33.56
N ARG A 151 20.34 26.15 -34.68
CA ARG A 151 19.83 25.29 -35.75
C ARG A 151 19.38 23.90 -35.27
N PRO A 152 18.48 23.23 -36.02
CA PRO A 152 18.05 21.87 -35.74
C PRO A 152 19.19 20.87 -35.98
N THR A 153 19.50 20.07 -34.96
CA THR A 153 20.45 18.95 -35.08
C THR A 153 19.67 17.68 -35.44
N LEU A 154 20.23 16.94 -36.38
CA LEU A 154 19.66 15.81 -37.11
C LEU A 154 19.24 14.63 -36.21
N LYS A 155 18.16 13.97 -36.63
CA LYS A 155 17.70 12.66 -36.18
C LYS A 155 18.83 11.60 -36.28
N PRO A 156 19.04 10.76 -35.26
CA PRO A 156 19.70 9.48 -35.47
C PRO A 156 18.71 8.45 -36.02
N THR A 157 19.12 7.87 -37.14
CA THR A 157 18.62 6.66 -37.81
C THR A 157 18.47 5.49 -36.84
N PRO A 158 17.38 4.70 -36.90
CA PRO A 158 17.30 3.44 -36.18
C PRO A 158 18.22 2.40 -36.81
N GLU A 159 19.10 1.81 -36.02
CA GLU A 159 19.87 0.63 -36.41
C GLU A 159 18.96 -0.62 -36.48
N PRO A 160 19.16 -1.50 -37.46
CA PRO A 160 18.42 -2.74 -37.62
C PRO A 160 19.02 -3.84 -36.73
N ILE A 161 18.23 -4.40 -35.82
CA ILE A 161 18.66 -5.53 -34.98
C ILE A 161 17.68 -6.70 -35.12
N VAL A 162 18.17 -7.67 -35.91
CA VAL A 162 18.11 -9.14 -35.71
C VAL A 162 16.74 -9.83 -35.79
N GLU A 163 16.57 -10.56 -36.89
CA GLU A 163 15.63 -11.68 -37.05
C GLU A 163 15.79 -12.69 -35.90
N VAL A 164 14.74 -12.84 -35.10
CA VAL A 164 14.60 -13.94 -34.14
C VAL A 164 14.25 -15.22 -34.92
N PRO A 165 14.86 -16.38 -34.62
CA PRO A 165 14.69 -17.61 -35.38
C PRO A 165 13.25 -18.14 -35.31
N LYS A 166 12.80 -18.73 -36.43
CA LYS A 166 11.52 -19.44 -36.56
C LYS A 166 11.28 -20.44 -35.42
N PRO A 167 10.04 -20.52 -34.87
CA PRO A 167 9.67 -21.57 -33.95
C PRO A 167 9.75 -22.95 -34.65
N LYS A 168 10.40 -23.87 -33.95
CA LYS A 168 10.52 -25.29 -34.27
C LYS A 168 9.12 -25.93 -34.22
N PRO A 169 8.74 -26.80 -35.16
CA PRO A 169 7.43 -27.44 -35.17
C PRO A 169 7.22 -28.30 -33.91
N GLU A 170 6.01 -28.23 -33.36
CA GLU A 170 5.52 -29.02 -32.23
C GLU A 170 5.67 -30.52 -32.50
N PRO A 171 6.21 -31.30 -31.55
CA PRO A 171 6.13 -32.75 -31.61
C PRO A 171 4.70 -33.22 -31.37
N THR A 172 4.29 -34.15 -32.21
CA THR A 172 3.02 -34.87 -32.25
C THR A 172 2.68 -35.50 -30.89
N PRO A 173 1.40 -35.50 -30.46
CA PRO A 173 0.98 -36.20 -29.25
C PRO A 173 1.18 -37.71 -29.43
N THR A 174 2.14 -38.26 -28.69
CA THR A 174 2.27 -39.71 -28.53
C THR A 174 1.27 -40.12 -27.46
N VAL A 175 0.24 -40.85 -27.86
CA VAL A 175 -0.70 -41.52 -26.95
C VAL A 175 0.09 -42.57 -26.18
N ILE A 176 0.44 -42.27 -24.93
CA ILE A 176 0.98 -43.25 -24.00
C ILE A 176 -0.21 -43.94 -23.36
N ALA A 177 -0.25 -45.26 -23.51
CA ALA A 177 -1.26 -46.14 -22.94
C ALA A 177 -1.30 -46.00 -21.42
N GLU A 178 -2.50 -45.76 -20.92
CA GLU A 178 -2.85 -45.75 -19.50
C GLU A 178 -2.60 -47.14 -18.93
N THR A 179 -1.51 -47.28 -18.16
CA THR A 179 -1.24 -48.46 -17.35
C THR A 179 -1.71 -48.13 -15.94
N VAL A 180 -2.78 -48.80 -15.52
CA VAL A 180 -3.30 -48.76 -14.16
C VAL A 180 -2.26 -49.40 -13.23
N GLU A 181 -1.73 -48.63 -12.29
CA GLU A 181 -1.39 -49.00 -10.91
C GLU A 181 -0.40 -47.98 -10.35
N ASP A 182 -0.88 -47.06 -9.53
CA ASP A 182 -0.11 -46.64 -8.36
C ASP A 182 -1.06 -46.23 -7.25
N ALA A 183 -0.87 -46.85 -6.09
CA ALA A 183 -1.57 -46.50 -4.87
C ALA A 183 -1.36 -45.01 -4.57
N PRO A 184 -2.33 -44.30 -3.97
CA PRO A 184 -2.14 -42.92 -3.57
C PRO A 184 -0.88 -42.82 -2.69
N PRO A 185 0.01 -41.84 -2.94
CA PRO A 185 1.20 -41.67 -2.12
C PRO A 185 0.79 -41.56 -0.65
N PRO A 186 1.55 -42.16 0.28
CA PRO A 186 1.25 -42.05 1.71
C PRO A 186 1.12 -40.57 2.07
N ALA A 187 0.02 -40.23 2.76
CA ALA A 187 -0.25 -38.86 3.17
C ALA A 187 1.01 -38.26 3.84
N PRO A 188 1.41 -37.03 3.51
CA PRO A 188 2.58 -36.41 4.11
C PRO A 188 2.44 -36.46 5.63
N SER A 189 3.39 -37.11 6.30
CA SER A 189 3.43 -37.17 7.74
C SER A 189 3.61 -35.76 8.29
N VAL A 190 2.53 -35.16 8.80
CA VAL A 190 2.56 -33.81 9.37
C VAL A 190 3.61 -33.75 10.48
N SER A 191 4.59 -32.87 10.30
CA SER A 191 5.70 -32.68 11.24
C SER A 191 5.17 -32.18 12.60
N LEU A 192 5.97 -32.38 13.65
CA LEU A 192 5.60 -31.89 14.98
C LEU A 192 5.46 -30.36 15.00
N ALA A 193 6.31 -29.66 14.25
CA ALA A 193 6.26 -28.20 14.11
C ALA A 193 4.95 -27.74 13.45
N GLU A 194 4.49 -28.41 12.40
CA GLU A 194 3.22 -28.11 11.73
C GLU A 194 2.03 -28.35 12.65
N LYS A 195 2.04 -29.43 13.46
CA LYS A 195 0.99 -29.66 14.47
C LYS A 195 0.96 -28.55 15.52
N LYS A 196 2.13 -28.14 16.02
CA LYS A 196 2.25 -27.01 16.95
C LYS A 196 1.77 -25.70 16.30
N MET A 197 2.11 -25.46 15.03
CA MET A 197 1.64 -24.29 14.29
C MET A 197 0.12 -24.30 14.13
N ALA A 198 -0.48 -25.44 13.82
CA ALA A 198 -1.93 -25.58 13.73
C ALA A 198 -2.63 -25.29 15.07
N TYR A 199 -2.06 -25.76 16.18
CA TYR A 199 -2.57 -25.44 17.51
C TYR A 199 -2.42 -23.97 17.87
N LEU A 200 -1.29 -23.35 17.51
CA LEU A 200 -1.12 -21.90 17.65
C LEU A 200 -2.23 -21.16 16.90
N MET A 201 -2.41 -21.44 15.60
CA MET A 201 -3.46 -20.82 14.79
C MET A 201 -4.88 -21.05 15.32
N LEU A 202 -5.15 -22.23 15.88
CA LEU A 202 -6.43 -22.53 16.50
C LEU A 202 -6.66 -21.69 17.77
N SER A 203 -5.67 -21.60 18.65
CA SER A 203 -5.75 -20.78 19.87
C SER A 203 -5.93 -19.31 19.54
N VAL A 204 -5.27 -18.82 18.49
CA VAL A 204 -5.40 -17.43 18.03
C VAL A 204 -6.80 -17.16 17.49
N THR A 205 -7.29 -17.98 16.55
CA THR A 205 -8.61 -17.77 15.91
C THR A 205 -9.80 -17.96 16.86
N ARG A 206 -9.63 -18.66 17.99
CA ARG A 206 -10.67 -18.80 19.02
C ARG A 206 -10.80 -17.62 19.97
N ASN A 207 -9.72 -16.87 20.16
CA ASN A 207 -9.65 -15.81 21.16
C ASN A 207 -9.50 -14.41 20.53
N SER A 208 -9.40 -14.35 19.21
CA SER A 208 -9.27 -13.11 18.46
C SER A 208 -10.30 -13.06 17.35
N ASP A 209 -11.09 -11.98 17.30
CA ASP A 209 -12.10 -11.76 16.25
C ASP A 209 -11.47 -11.54 14.88
N LEU A 210 -10.23 -11.03 14.88
CA LEU A 210 -9.49 -10.71 13.67
C LEU A 210 -8.03 -11.09 13.83
N VAL A 211 -7.54 -11.83 12.84
CA VAL A 211 -6.19 -12.38 12.80
C VAL A 211 -5.63 -12.15 11.40
N TYR A 212 -4.45 -11.56 11.34
CA TYR A 212 -3.68 -11.39 10.13
C TYR A 212 -2.51 -12.35 10.15
N THR A 213 -2.25 -12.99 9.01
CA THR A 213 -1.13 -13.91 8.86
C THR A 213 -0.35 -13.58 7.61
N GLU A 214 0.97 -13.48 7.75
CA GLU A 214 1.89 -13.27 6.64
C GLU A 214 2.93 -14.40 6.65
N ARG A 215 3.03 -15.12 5.54
CA ARG A 215 4.06 -16.16 5.37
C ARG A 215 5.36 -15.49 4.95
N PHE A 216 6.46 -15.87 5.58
CA PHE A 216 7.79 -15.39 5.22
C PHE A 216 8.80 -16.54 5.16
N GLU A 217 9.92 -16.31 4.49
CA GLU A 217 11.08 -17.22 4.50
C GLU A 217 12.32 -16.44 4.94
N ARG A 218 13.02 -16.92 5.98
CA ARG A 218 14.23 -16.28 6.52
C ARG A 218 15.29 -17.36 6.77
N GLY A 219 16.42 -17.26 6.09
CA GLY A 219 17.53 -18.22 6.24
C GLY A 219 17.16 -19.65 5.86
N GLY A 220 16.32 -19.84 4.83
CA GLY A 220 15.86 -21.17 4.38
C GLY A 220 14.77 -21.80 5.26
N LYS A 221 14.30 -21.08 6.30
CA LYS A 221 13.23 -21.51 7.19
C LYS A 221 11.94 -20.79 6.84
N SER A 222 10.85 -21.52 6.73
CA SER A 222 9.51 -20.94 6.56
C SER A 222 8.95 -20.49 7.91
N GLY A 223 8.33 -19.33 7.95
CA GLY A 223 7.67 -18.80 9.13
C GLY A 223 6.33 -18.16 8.82
N LEU A 224 5.59 -17.87 9.87
CA LEU A 224 4.32 -17.17 9.84
C LEU A 224 4.37 -16.03 10.83
N LYS A 225 4.18 -14.81 10.35
CA LYS A 225 3.92 -13.65 11.19
C LYS A 225 2.42 -13.58 11.45
N ILE A 226 2.03 -13.59 12.71
CA ILE A 226 0.65 -13.59 13.16
C ILE A 226 0.41 -12.31 13.94
N GLU A 227 -0.60 -11.55 13.57
CA GLU A 227 -0.98 -10.32 14.24
C GLU A 227 -2.47 -10.34 14.56
N SER A 228 -2.80 -10.02 15.80
CA SER A 228 -4.16 -9.71 16.21
C SER A 228 -4.19 -8.29 16.76
N PRO A 229 -4.95 -7.36 16.13
CA PRO A 229 -4.93 -5.95 16.48
C PRO A 229 -5.23 -5.69 17.96
N GLY A 230 -4.37 -4.93 18.63
CA GLY A 230 -4.51 -4.60 20.05
C GLY A 230 -4.29 -5.78 21.01
N VAL A 231 -3.98 -6.97 20.50
CA VAL A 231 -3.80 -8.19 21.28
C VAL A 231 -2.35 -8.64 21.28
N MET A 232 -1.80 -8.94 20.10
CA MET A 232 -0.45 -9.52 19.96
C MET A 232 0.11 -9.41 18.54
N VAL A 233 1.45 -9.46 18.44
CA VAL A 233 2.19 -9.63 17.18
C VAL A 233 3.27 -10.68 17.43
N LEU A 234 3.27 -11.76 16.63
CA LEU A 234 4.13 -12.92 16.80
C LEU A 234 4.80 -13.31 15.47
N GLU A 235 6.04 -13.75 15.52
CA GLU A 235 6.72 -14.49 14.45
C GLU A 235 6.88 -15.94 14.91
N ALA A 236 6.29 -16.87 14.17
CA ALA A 236 6.39 -18.30 14.40
C ALA A 236 7.21 -18.94 13.27
N VAL A 237 8.43 -19.38 13.57
CA VAL A 237 9.38 -19.94 12.59
C VAL A 237 9.38 -21.46 12.72
N LEU A 238 9.16 -22.16 11.61
CA LEU A 238 9.30 -23.62 11.53
C LEU A 238 10.76 -23.97 11.22
N ASP A 239 11.35 -24.80 12.08
CA ASP A 239 12.70 -25.34 11.90
C ASP A 239 12.66 -26.87 12.08
N GLY A 240 12.37 -27.58 10.98
CA GLY A 240 12.16 -29.03 11.02
C GLY A 240 10.99 -29.42 11.93
N ASN A 241 11.29 -29.99 13.10
CA ASN A 241 10.30 -30.40 14.10
C ASN A 241 10.10 -29.38 15.23
N GLU A 242 10.86 -28.28 15.22
CA GLU A 242 10.77 -27.22 16.21
C GLU A 242 9.96 -26.04 15.68
N LEU A 243 9.15 -25.45 16.56
CA LEU A 243 8.42 -24.22 16.32
C LEU A 243 8.95 -23.18 17.29
N THR A 244 9.59 -22.13 16.78
CA THR A 244 10.08 -21.02 17.60
C THR A 244 9.10 -19.85 17.48
N ILE A 245 8.59 -19.35 18.60
CA ILE A 245 7.63 -18.22 18.64
C ILE A 245 8.31 -17.03 19.30
N THR A 246 8.27 -15.88 18.62
CA THR A 246 8.85 -14.61 19.10
C THR A 246 7.83 -13.48 18.98
N PRO A 247 7.55 -12.70 20.03
CA PRO A 247 8.03 -12.88 21.41
C PRO A 247 7.38 -14.11 22.09
N GLY A 248 8.12 -14.77 22.97
CA GLY A 248 7.66 -16.02 23.62
C GLY A 248 6.59 -15.84 24.70
N ASP A 249 6.30 -14.60 25.11
CA ASP A 249 5.22 -14.24 26.03
C ASP A 249 3.90 -13.92 25.33
N PHE A 250 3.92 -13.73 24.01
CA PHE A 250 2.80 -13.36 23.15
C PHE A 250 2.31 -11.92 23.36
N GLY A 251 3.00 -11.12 24.19
CA GLY A 251 2.60 -9.76 24.56
C GLY A 251 1.82 -9.67 25.88
N ASP A 252 1.56 -8.43 26.31
CA ASP A 252 1.08 -8.13 27.67
C ASP A 252 -0.44 -8.16 27.86
N SER A 253 -1.23 -8.31 26.80
CA SER A 253 -2.69 -8.29 26.90
C SER A 253 -3.26 -9.55 27.57
N ASP A 254 -4.39 -9.42 28.26
CA ASP A 254 -5.07 -10.57 28.88
C ASP A 254 -5.49 -11.62 27.84
N ILE A 255 -5.85 -11.16 26.63
CA ILE A 255 -6.19 -12.03 25.50
C ILE A 255 -4.94 -12.78 25.02
N ALA A 256 -3.78 -12.11 24.90
CA ALA A 256 -2.53 -12.77 24.54
C ALA A 256 -2.13 -13.86 25.55
N ARG A 257 -2.27 -13.59 26.86
CA ARG A 257 -2.01 -14.58 27.92
C ARG A 257 -2.95 -15.78 27.80
N LYS A 258 -4.22 -15.55 27.49
CA LYS A 258 -5.20 -16.62 27.27
C LYS A 258 -4.85 -17.47 26.04
N ILE A 259 -4.48 -16.84 24.93
CA ILE A 259 -4.01 -17.51 23.71
C ILE A 259 -2.80 -18.39 24.01
N LYS A 260 -1.81 -17.84 24.70
CA LYS A 260 -0.61 -18.57 25.10
C LYS A 260 -0.94 -19.78 25.96
N SER A 261 -1.76 -19.61 27.00
CA SER A 261 -2.15 -20.70 27.90
C SER A 261 -2.92 -21.80 27.17
N GLU A 262 -3.82 -21.45 26.26
CA GLU A 262 -4.54 -22.44 25.44
C GLU A 262 -3.58 -23.18 24.50
N TYR A 263 -2.67 -22.45 23.85
CA TYR A 263 -1.66 -23.04 22.97
C TYR A 263 -0.76 -24.03 23.72
N GLU A 264 -0.20 -23.64 24.86
CA GLU A 264 0.67 -24.50 25.68
C GLU A 264 -0.09 -25.75 26.19
N GLY A 265 -1.37 -25.58 26.55
CA GLY A 265 -2.24 -26.68 26.95
C GLY A 265 -2.57 -27.67 25.83
N LEU A 266 -2.59 -27.22 24.57
CA LEU A 266 -2.75 -28.10 23.40
C LEU A 266 -1.41 -28.73 22.99
N ALA A 267 -0.34 -27.94 22.94
CA ALA A 267 0.99 -28.37 22.51
C ALA A 267 1.62 -29.41 23.46
N SER A 268 1.30 -29.38 24.74
CA SER A 268 1.73 -30.38 25.74
C SER A 268 1.09 -31.77 25.56
N LYS A 269 0.08 -31.89 24.71
CA LYS A 269 -0.60 -33.17 24.41
C LYS A 269 -0.03 -33.88 23.17
N LEU A 270 0.95 -33.27 22.49
CA LEU A 270 1.66 -33.83 21.34
C LEU A 270 2.93 -34.56 21.79
#